data_AF-A0AA97LE81-F1
#
_entry.id   AF-A0AA97LE81-F1
#
_cell.length_a   1.000
_cell.length_b   1.000
_cell.length_c   1.000
_cell.angle_alpha   90.00
_cell.angle_beta   90.00
_cell.angle_gamma   90.00
#
_symmetry.space_group_name_H-M   'P 1'
#
loop_
_entity.id
_entity.type
_entity.pdbx_description
1 polymer ?
#
loop_
_entity_poly.entity_id
_entity_poly.type
_entity_poly.pdbx_seq_one_letter_code
_entity_poly.pdbx_strand_id
1 'polypeptide(L)'
;MATAQLFYTGPKEKTSKETVLFPNRVATEQQSMILVKRLLAISVSCITYLRGLFPESSYGTRYLDDMCLKVLREDKSCLGSLQIVKWIQGCFDALEKNYLHVAVLAIYTNPKKPEHVTELYRFKFKYSKSGAQMDFASTQVNFMNRANSKEIKEASILLIRKLYVLMQNLGPLPNDITLTMKLFYYNDVTPDDYQPPGFKEGGSPDCLLFDGNPVNLKIGSVSTGFHVLKVRVTTESKRMGMLESSLVEESGATEISHEGLDCEEEEENSTKEQEQARRVDLAFSQEEMGGAVKRRKVSEPVSLIPTAHQL
;
A
#
# COMPACT_ATOMS: atom_id res chain seq x y z
N MET A 1 42.08 14.51 52.73
CA MET A 1 41.76 15.35 51.54
C MET A 1 41.42 14.42 50.37
N ALA A 2 40.47 14.86 49.53
CA ALA A 2 39.99 14.30 48.24
C ALA A 2 39.00 13.11 48.33
N THR A 3 37.70 13.32 48.61
CA THR A 3 36.56 13.70 47.74
C THR A 3 36.12 12.66 46.72
N ALA A 4 35.04 11.93 47.08
CA ALA A 4 34.18 11.16 46.21
C ALA A 4 33.32 12.08 45.33
N GLN A 5 33.19 11.78 44.03
CA GLN A 5 32.17 12.37 43.16
C GLN A 5 31.16 11.30 42.77
N LEU A 6 30.00 11.36 43.45
CA LEU A 6 28.76 10.72 43.04
C LEU A 6 28.21 11.46 41.82
N PHE A 7 28.16 10.80 40.66
CA PHE A 7 27.37 11.28 39.53
C PHE A 7 25.88 11.04 39.83
N TYR A 8 25.24 12.07 40.38
CA TYR A 8 23.78 12.21 40.34
C TYR A 8 23.34 12.34 38.88
N THR A 9 22.62 11.36 38.37
CA THR A 9 21.78 11.54 37.19
C THR A 9 20.33 11.64 37.67
N GLY A 10 19.88 12.87 37.88
CA GLY A 10 18.46 13.17 38.07
C GLY A 10 17.67 12.82 36.80
N PRO A 11 16.35 12.62 36.92
CA PRO A 11 15.51 12.17 35.82
C PRO A 11 15.48 13.23 34.73
N LYS A 12 16.03 12.91 33.55
CA LYS A 12 15.80 13.71 32.35
C LYS A 12 14.33 13.58 31.98
N GLU A 13 13.57 14.64 32.22
CA GLU A 13 12.22 14.83 31.70
C GLU A 13 12.18 14.52 30.20
N LYS A 14 11.55 13.41 29.84
CA LYS A 14 11.18 13.11 28.45
C LYS A 14 9.96 13.95 28.08
N THR A 15 10.19 15.16 27.60
CA THR A 15 9.21 15.89 26.79
C THR A 15 9.32 15.47 25.32
N SER A 16 9.12 14.18 25.05
CA SER A 16 8.81 13.72 23.69
C SER A 16 7.30 13.48 23.64
N LYS A 17 6.55 14.38 23.01
CA LYS A 17 5.15 14.12 22.65
C LYS A 17 5.15 12.91 21.71
N GLU A 18 4.93 11.73 22.27
CA GLU A 18 4.83 10.49 21.52
C GLU A 18 3.62 10.63 20.59
N THR A 19 3.92 10.82 19.30
CA THR A 19 2.87 11.01 18.30
C THR A 19 2.22 9.66 18.08
N VAL A 20 1.00 9.48 18.61
CA VAL A 20 0.22 8.26 18.43
C VAL A 20 0.12 7.95 16.94
N LEU A 21 0.55 6.74 16.53
CA LEU A 21 0.62 6.32 15.14
C LEU A 21 -0.75 6.29 14.46
N PHE A 22 -1.82 5.93 15.15
CA PHE A 22 -3.17 6.03 14.59
C PHE A 22 -4.07 6.82 15.53
N PRO A 23 -4.87 7.77 15.01
CA PRO A 23 -5.75 8.57 15.84
C PRO A 23 -6.77 7.68 16.55
N ASN A 24 -7.07 8.01 17.81
CA ASN A 24 -8.12 7.32 18.58
C ASN A 24 -9.54 7.72 18.15
N ARG A 25 -9.66 8.80 17.36
CA ARG A 25 -10.91 9.31 16.81
C ARG A 25 -10.73 9.74 15.35
N VAL A 26 -11.55 9.22 14.44
CA VAL A 26 -11.72 9.72 13.08
C VAL A 26 -13.17 10.17 12.91
N ALA A 27 -13.39 11.48 12.94
CA ALA A 27 -14.73 12.08 12.84
C ALA A 27 -14.89 12.99 11.62
N THR A 28 -13.79 13.44 11.00
CA THR A 28 -13.82 14.34 9.85
C THR A 28 -13.10 13.73 8.66
N GLU A 29 -13.46 14.20 7.47
CA GLU A 29 -12.79 13.82 6.22
C GLU A 29 -11.28 14.12 6.28
N GLN A 30 -10.88 15.25 6.86
CA GLN A 30 -9.47 15.62 7.05
C GLN A 30 -8.73 14.61 7.94
N GLN A 31 -9.35 14.18 9.05
CA GLN A 31 -8.75 13.16 9.93
C GLN A 31 -8.64 11.80 9.22
N SER A 32 -9.65 11.45 8.42
CA SER A 32 -9.62 10.25 7.58
C SER A 32 -8.49 10.31 6.55
N MET A 33 -8.33 11.44 5.85
CA MET A 33 -7.26 11.64 4.88
C MET A 33 -5.87 11.50 5.53
N ILE A 34 -5.67 12.08 6.71
CA ILE A 34 -4.43 11.93 7.49
C ILE A 34 -4.18 10.46 7.82
N LEU A 35 -5.21 9.72 8.24
CA LEU A 35 -5.10 8.28 8.53
C LEU A 35 -4.71 7.47 7.27
N VAL A 36 -5.38 7.69 6.14
CA VAL A 36 -5.11 6.95 4.89
C VAL A 36 -3.69 7.20 4.38
N LYS A 37 -3.25 8.45 4.35
CA LYS A 37 -1.86 8.80 4.00
C LYS A 37 -0.86 8.12 4.92
N ARG A 38 -1.15 8.11 6.22
CA ARG A 38 -0.28 7.49 7.21
C ARG A 38 -0.24 5.97 7.07
N LEU A 39 -1.37 5.33 6.79
CA LEU A 39 -1.43 3.89 6.49
C LEU A 39 -0.61 3.53 5.26
N LEU A 40 -0.70 4.32 4.18
CA LEU A 40 0.12 4.13 2.99
C LEU A 40 1.62 4.23 3.33
N ALA A 41 2.03 5.31 4.00
CA ALA A 41 3.45 5.52 4.34
C ALA A 41 4.01 4.44 5.27
N ILE A 42 3.25 4.04 6.31
CA ILE A 42 3.67 2.97 7.22
C ILE A 42 3.73 1.64 6.48
N SER A 43 2.76 1.33 5.63
CA SER A 43 2.76 0.08 4.85
C SER A 43 3.96 0.01 3.90
N VAL A 44 4.23 1.06 3.13
CA VAL A 44 5.40 1.13 2.24
C VAL A 44 6.71 1.06 3.05
N SER A 45 6.77 1.71 4.21
CA SER A 45 7.95 1.61 5.09
C SER A 45 8.15 0.19 5.62
N CYS A 46 7.07 -0.49 6.04
CA CYS A 46 7.09 -1.86 6.51
C CYS A 46 7.59 -2.81 5.41
N ILE A 47 7.08 -2.66 4.20
CA ILE A 47 7.51 -3.44 3.02
C ILE A 47 9.00 -3.20 2.77
N THR A 48 9.41 -1.95 2.61
CA THR A 48 10.80 -1.66 2.23
C THR A 48 11.80 -2.08 3.31
N TYR A 49 11.44 -1.98 4.58
CA TYR A 49 12.29 -2.43 5.68
C TYR A 49 12.42 -3.95 5.72
N LEU A 50 11.29 -4.67 5.75
CA LEU A 50 11.30 -6.13 5.90
C LEU A 50 11.78 -6.87 4.65
N ARG A 51 11.71 -6.23 3.48
CA ARG A 51 12.36 -6.70 2.25
C ARG A 51 13.85 -6.32 2.17
N GLY A 52 14.39 -5.63 3.18
CA GLY A 52 15.81 -5.29 3.27
C GLY A 52 16.29 -4.32 2.18
N LEU A 53 15.41 -3.42 1.72
CA LEU A 53 15.70 -2.58 0.54
C LEU A 53 16.64 -1.41 0.83
N PHE A 54 16.70 -0.92 2.07
CA PHE A 54 17.50 0.24 2.45
C PHE A 54 18.18 0.02 3.82
N PRO A 55 19.27 0.74 4.11
CA PRO A 55 19.98 0.61 5.38
C PRO A 55 19.14 1.11 6.57
N GLU A 56 19.49 0.64 7.77
CA GLU A 56 18.84 1.03 9.03
C GLU A 56 18.82 2.56 9.26
N SER A 57 19.81 3.29 8.75
CA SER A 57 19.88 4.76 8.82
C SER A 57 18.74 5.47 8.09
N SER A 58 18.12 4.82 7.10
CA SER A 58 16.98 5.35 6.34
C SER A 58 15.65 5.22 7.07
N TYR A 59 15.64 4.63 8.28
CA TYR A 59 14.44 4.42 9.06
C TYR A 59 14.51 5.06 10.44
N GLY A 60 13.34 5.51 10.92
CA GLY A 60 13.11 5.85 12.31
C GLY A 60 12.26 4.77 12.99
N THR A 61 12.61 4.43 14.22
CA THR A 61 11.80 3.50 15.03
C THR A 61 10.54 4.19 15.56
N ARG A 62 9.40 3.52 15.43
CA ARG A 62 8.11 3.84 16.06
C ARG A 62 7.49 2.57 16.60
N TYR A 63 6.65 2.70 17.61
CA TYR A 63 5.99 1.56 18.23
C TYR A 63 4.50 1.57 17.92
N LEU A 64 3.98 0.42 17.52
CA LEU A 64 2.56 0.17 17.35
C LEU A 64 2.18 -0.99 18.27
N ASP A 65 1.58 -0.66 19.42
CA ASP A 65 1.41 -1.58 20.54
C ASP A 65 2.76 -2.24 20.91
N ASP A 66 2.87 -3.55 20.72
CA ASP A 66 4.04 -4.40 20.97
C ASP A 66 4.99 -4.51 19.76
N MET A 67 4.62 -3.94 18.61
CA MET A 67 5.42 -4.03 17.39
C MET A 67 6.40 -2.87 17.24
N CYS A 68 7.65 -3.21 16.93
CA CYS A 68 8.66 -2.27 16.48
C CYS A 68 8.52 -2.03 14.97
N LEU A 69 8.01 -0.86 14.60
CA LEU A 69 7.90 -0.42 13.21
C LEU A 69 9.06 0.47 12.80
N LYS A 70 9.56 0.23 11.60
CA LYS A 70 10.58 1.06 10.96
C LYS A 70 9.90 1.91 9.92
N VAL A 71 9.85 3.21 10.19
CA VAL A 71 9.18 4.19 9.35
C VAL A 71 10.26 4.92 8.55
N LEU A 72 10.12 4.97 7.22
CA LEU A 72 11.04 5.70 6.37
C LEU A 72 11.14 7.15 6.83
N ARG A 73 12.36 7.65 6.88
CA ARG A 73 12.66 9.06 7.10
C ARG A 73 13.45 9.59 5.92
N GLU A 74 13.44 10.90 5.74
CA GLU A 74 14.32 11.53 4.75
C GLU A 74 15.78 11.33 5.18
N ASP A 75 16.48 10.48 4.44
CA ASP A 75 17.90 10.20 4.63
C ASP A 75 18.67 10.62 3.38
N LYS A 76 19.39 11.74 3.48
CA LYS A 76 20.17 12.29 2.37
C LYS A 76 21.31 11.39 1.92
N SER A 77 21.70 10.42 2.74
CA SER A 77 22.78 9.48 2.42
C SER A 77 22.34 8.30 1.54
N CYS A 78 21.03 8.02 1.45
CA CYS A 78 20.50 6.93 0.65
C CYS A 78 19.50 7.47 -0.39
N LEU A 79 19.95 7.56 -1.65
CA LEU A 79 19.12 8.12 -2.73
C LEU A 79 17.88 7.27 -3.01
N GLY A 80 17.96 5.95 -2.84
CA GLY A 80 16.84 5.04 -3.02
C GLY A 80 15.71 5.29 -2.00
N SER A 81 16.04 5.45 -0.72
CA SER A 81 15.03 5.72 0.31
C SER A 81 14.40 7.10 0.14
N LEU A 82 15.20 8.11 -0.22
CA LEU A 82 14.72 9.44 -0.64
C LEU A 82 13.72 9.35 -1.80
N GLN A 83 14.00 8.51 -2.79
CA GLN A 83 13.12 8.34 -3.94
C GLN A 83 11.77 7.72 -3.54
N ILE A 84 11.75 6.74 -2.63
CA ILE A 84 10.50 6.20 -2.09
C ILE A 84 9.70 7.27 -1.33
N VAL A 85 10.37 8.11 -0.54
CA VAL A 85 9.70 9.22 0.18
C VAL A 85 9.05 10.18 -0.83
N LYS A 86 9.74 10.53 -1.92
CA LYS A 86 9.16 11.35 -3.00
C LYS A 86 7.95 10.69 -3.65
N TRP A 87 8.00 9.37 -3.90
CA TRP A 87 6.86 8.64 -4.45
C TRP A 87 5.65 8.64 -3.50
N ILE A 88 5.88 8.48 -2.20
CA ILE A 88 4.84 8.59 -1.17
C ILE A 88 4.24 10.01 -1.17
N GLN A 89 5.07 11.05 -1.30
CA GLN A 89 4.61 12.45 -1.39
C GLN A 89 3.74 12.67 -2.65
N GLY A 90 4.12 12.11 -3.80
CA GLY A 90 3.29 12.18 -5.01
C GLY A 90 1.96 11.44 -4.86
N CYS A 91 1.94 10.31 -4.14
CA CYS A 91 0.67 9.66 -3.76
C CYS A 91 -0.19 10.56 -2.88
N PHE A 92 0.41 11.27 -1.92
CA PHE A 92 -0.33 12.17 -1.02
C PHE A 92 -0.97 13.33 -1.78
N ASP A 93 -0.25 13.91 -2.74
CA ASP A 93 -0.76 14.96 -3.61
C ASP A 93 -2.01 14.48 -4.40
N ALA A 94 -1.93 13.28 -4.97
CA ALA A 94 -3.04 12.68 -5.72
C ALA A 94 -4.21 12.26 -4.81
N LEU A 95 -3.92 11.83 -3.58
CA LEU A 95 -4.94 11.50 -2.58
C LEU A 95 -5.72 12.74 -2.15
N GLU A 96 -5.05 13.87 -1.90
CA GLU A 96 -5.69 15.13 -1.50
C GLU A 96 -6.67 15.68 -2.54
N LYS A 97 -6.41 15.39 -3.81
CA LYS A 97 -7.26 15.81 -4.93
C LYS A 97 -8.34 14.78 -5.26
N ASN A 98 -8.40 13.67 -4.52
CA ASN A 98 -9.28 12.53 -4.79
C ASN A 98 -9.08 11.90 -6.19
N TYR A 99 -7.87 12.03 -6.75
CA TYR A 99 -7.54 11.52 -8.08
C TYR A 99 -7.05 10.08 -8.04
N LEU A 100 -6.36 9.67 -6.98
CA LEU A 100 -5.67 8.39 -6.92
C LEU A 100 -6.64 7.22 -6.75
N HIS A 101 -6.68 6.30 -7.71
CA HIS A 101 -7.45 5.07 -7.62
C HIS A 101 -6.60 3.91 -7.10
N VAL A 102 -5.41 3.71 -7.64
CA VAL A 102 -4.49 2.64 -7.23
C VAL A 102 -3.06 3.14 -7.24
N ALA A 103 -2.30 2.85 -6.18
CA ALA A 103 -0.84 2.89 -6.19
C ALA A 103 -0.28 1.47 -6.16
N VAL A 104 0.68 1.18 -7.04
CA VAL A 104 1.33 -0.12 -7.15
C VAL A 104 2.82 0.05 -6.96
N LEU A 105 3.36 -0.43 -5.83
CA LEU A 105 4.80 -0.60 -5.65
C LEU A 105 5.17 -1.99 -6.20
N ALA A 106 6.10 -2.06 -7.14
CA ALA A 106 6.49 -3.30 -7.79
C ALA A 106 8.01 -3.51 -7.77
N ILE A 107 8.38 -4.79 -7.71
CA ILE A 107 9.74 -5.30 -7.73
C ILE A 107 9.90 -6.19 -8.96
N TYR A 108 10.97 -5.96 -9.70
CA TYR A 108 11.33 -6.72 -10.90
C TYR A 108 12.85 -6.91 -10.96
N THR A 109 13.31 -7.93 -11.67
CA THR A 109 14.74 -8.30 -11.71
C THR A 109 15.44 -7.85 -12.98
N ASN A 110 14.69 -7.56 -14.06
CA ASN A 110 15.26 -7.15 -15.34
C ASN A 110 14.98 -5.67 -15.62
N PRO A 111 15.96 -4.76 -15.46
CA PRO A 111 15.82 -3.35 -15.76
C PRO A 111 15.35 -3.04 -17.19
N LYS A 112 15.59 -3.95 -18.14
CA LYS A 112 15.17 -3.80 -19.55
C LYS A 112 13.72 -4.22 -19.80
N LYS A 113 13.08 -4.87 -18.82
CA LYS A 113 11.71 -5.36 -18.88
C LYS A 113 10.95 -4.97 -17.59
N PRO A 114 10.77 -3.66 -17.33
CA PRO A 114 10.12 -3.16 -16.12
C PRO A 114 8.64 -3.56 -15.97
N GLU A 115 8.03 -4.04 -17.05
CA GLU A 115 6.69 -4.63 -17.06
C GLU A 115 6.66 -6.03 -16.43
N HIS A 116 7.76 -6.77 -16.40
CA HIS A 116 7.84 -8.13 -15.87
C HIS A 116 8.22 -8.13 -14.38
N VAL A 117 7.20 -8.15 -13.52
CA VAL A 117 7.34 -8.04 -12.07
C VAL A 117 7.32 -9.40 -11.40
N THR A 118 8.07 -9.54 -10.31
CA THR A 118 8.08 -10.76 -9.50
C THR A 118 7.36 -10.56 -8.16
N GLU A 119 7.19 -9.32 -7.72
CA GLU A 119 6.48 -9.00 -6.48
C GLU A 119 5.82 -7.62 -6.60
N LEU A 120 4.59 -7.49 -6.13
CA LEU A 120 3.84 -6.24 -6.20
C LEU A 120 2.95 -6.04 -4.98
N TYR A 121 2.74 -4.77 -4.66
CA TYR A 121 1.96 -4.29 -3.52
C TYR A 121 0.95 -3.27 -4.04
N ARG A 122 -0.34 -3.63 -3.98
CA ARG A 122 -1.44 -2.79 -4.47
C ARG A 122 -2.16 -2.12 -3.33
N PHE A 123 -2.21 -0.79 -3.39
CA PHE A 123 -2.99 0.07 -2.52
C PHE A 123 -4.13 0.66 -3.33
N LYS A 124 -5.36 0.20 -3.09
CA LYS A 124 -6.55 0.68 -3.79
C LYS A 124 -7.33 1.63 -2.88
N PHE A 125 -7.72 2.77 -3.44
CA PHE A 125 -8.41 3.84 -2.74
C PHE A 125 -9.82 4.04 -3.30
N LYS A 126 -10.80 4.18 -2.42
CA LYS A 126 -12.15 4.67 -2.76
C LYS A 126 -12.48 5.89 -1.92
N TYR A 127 -13.22 6.83 -2.52
CA TYR A 127 -13.67 8.08 -1.91
C TYR A 127 -15.19 8.06 -1.82
N SER A 128 -15.74 8.38 -0.64
CA SER A 128 -17.19 8.50 -0.46
C SER A 128 -17.65 9.90 -0.90
N LYS A 129 -18.54 9.98 -1.90
CA LYS A 129 -19.14 11.25 -2.37
C LYS A 129 -20.14 11.85 -1.37
N SER A 130 -20.62 11.05 -0.41
CA SER A 130 -21.68 11.40 0.55
C SER A 130 -21.15 11.78 1.95
N GLY A 131 -19.83 11.84 2.16
CA GLY A 131 -19.26 11.84 3.50
C GLY A 131 -19.57 10.54 4.25
N ALA A 132 -19.32 10.50 5.57
CA ALA A 132 -19.75 9.39 6.41
C ALA A 132 -21.29 9.32 6.42
N GLN A 133 -21.85 8.36 5.69
CA GLN A 133 -23.30 8.17 5.61
C GLN A 133 -23.84 7.87 7.02
N MET A 134 -24.61 8.82 7.57
CA MET A 134 -25.31 8.67 8.84
C MET A 134 -26.78 8.37 8.55
N ASP A 135 -27.25 7.16 8.86
CA ASP A 135 -28.68 6.92 8.95
C ASP A 135 -29.26 7.74 10.11
N PHE A 136 -30.25 8.56 9.79
CA PHE A 136 -30.83 9.58 10.66
C PHE A 136 -31.82 8.94 11.68
N ALA A 137 -31.30 8.22 12.66
CA ALA A 137 -32.01 7.90 13.90
C ALA A 137 -31.32 8.63 15.07
N SER A 138 -31.68 9.89 15.25
CA SER A 138 -31.09 10.81 16.23
C SER A 138 -31.36 10.36 17.67
N THR A 139 -30.29 10.05 18.43
CA THR A 139 -30.00 10.37 19.86
C THR A 139 -28.68 9.70 20.32
N GLN A 140 -28.07 8.80 19.53
CA GLN A 140 -26.90 7.98 19.93
C GLN A 140 -25.52 8.44 19.39
N VAL A 141 -25.41 9.72 19.01
CA VAL A 141 -24.32 10.24 18.14
C VAL A 141 -22.92 10.22 18.79
N ASN A 142 -22.83 10.26 20.13
CA ASN A 142 -21.55 10.23 20.84
C ASN A 142 -21.03 8.82 21.14
N PHE A 143 -21.92 7.81 21.17
CA PHE A 143 -21.54 6.42 21.45
C PHE A 143 -21.09 5.71 20.17
N MET A 144 -21.79 5.92 19.05
CA MET A 144 -21.44 5.30 17.77
C MET A 144 -20.16 5.87 17.13
N ASN A 145 -19.90 7.17 17.25
CA ASN A 145 -18.63 7.76 16.79
C ASN A 145 -17.40 7.23 17.54
N ARG A 146 -17.58 6.81 18.81
CA ARG A 146 -16.51 6.21 19.61
C ARG A 146 -16.31 4.74 19.22
N ALA A 147 -17.38 3.99 18.99
CA ALA A 147 -17.34 2.60 18.54
C ALA A 147 -16.66 2.48 17.17
N ASN A 148 -17.11 3.26 16.18
CA ASN A 148 -16.55 3.27 14.83
C ASN A 148 -15.05 3.63 14.83
N SER A 149 -14.61 4.61 15.63
CA SER A 149 -13.19 4.94 15.62
C SER A 149 -12.29 3.93 16.33
N LYS A 150 -12.80 3.18 17.31
CA LYS A 150 -12.06 2.08 17.91
C LYS A 150 -11.86 0.97 16.88
N GLU A 151 -12.92 0.63 16.15
CA GLU A 151 -12.89 -0.35 15.06
C GLU A 151 -11.94 0.09 13.92
N ILE A 152 -11.98 1.36 13.51
CA ILE A 152 -11.04 1.91 12.51
C ILE A 152 -9.59 1.75 12.96
N LYS A 153 -9.29 2.05 14.23
CA LYS A 153 -7.95 1.93 14.79
C LYS A 153 -7.52 0.46 14.84
N GLU A 154 -8.39 -0.44 15.31
CA GLU A 154 -8.12 -1.88 15.36
C GLU A 154 -7.91 -2.47 13.96
N ALA A 155 -8.74 -2.09 12.98
CA ALA A 155 -8.57 -2.50 11.58
C ALA A 155 -7.25 -1.97 10.99
N SER A 156 -6.85 -0.75 11.33
CA SER A 156 -5.57 -0.15 10.93
C SER A 156 -4.38 -0.93 11.51
N ILE A 157 -4.44 -1.27 12.81
CA ILE A 157 -3.41 -2.07 13.48
C ILE A 157 -3.35 -3.46 12.88
N LEU A 158 -4.50 -4.10 12.67
CA LEU A 158 -4.59 -5.44 12.11
C LEU A 158 -4.02 -5.51 10.69
N LEU A 159 -4.29 -4.50 9.85
CA LEU A 159 -3.73 -4.41 8.50
C LEU A 159 -2.20 -4.37 8.54
N ILE A 160 -1.62 -3.52 9.39
CA ILE A 160 -0.16 -3.42 9.53
C ILE A 160 0.43 -4.70 10.13
N ARG A 161 -0.23 -5.32 11.12
CA ARG A 161 0.17 -6.62 11.70
C ARG A 161 0.23 -7.71 10.64
N LYS A 162 -0.85 -7.87 9.86
CA LYS A 162 -0.92 -8.86 8.78
C LYS A 162 0.17 -8.64 7.73
N LEU A 163 0.39 -7.38 7.34
CA LEU A 163 1.45 -7.03 6.39
C LEU A 163 2.83 -7.38 6.96
N TYR A 164 3.10 -7.01 8.21
CA TYR A 164 4.38 -7.26 8.88
C TYR A 164 4.68 -8.75 8.98
N VAL A 165 3.72 -9.55 9.47
CA VAL A 165 3.86 -11.01 9.58
C VAL A 165 4.05 -11.64 8.20
N LEU A 166 3.29 -11.22 7.19
CA LEU A 166 3.48 -11.73 5.84
C LEU A 166 4.91 -11.46 5.35
N MET A 167 5.38 -10.21 5.43
CA MET A 167 6.72 -9.84 4.96
C MET A 167 7.84 -10.60 5.68
N GLN A 168 7.67 -10.92 6.97
CA GLN A 168 8.62 -11.74 7.73
C GLN A 168 8.68 -13.20 7.27
N ASN A 169 7.60 -13.72 6.71
CA ASN A 169 7.50 -15.11 6.27
C ASN A 169 7.78 -15.29 4.77
N LEU A 170 7.93 -14.19 4.01
CA LEU A 170 8.35 -14.26 2.62
C LEU A 170 9.84 -14.61 2.51
N GLY A 171 10.15 -15.52 1.61
CA GLY A 171 11.53 -15.83 1.22
C GLY A 171 12.29 -14.60 0.70
N PRO A 172 13.63 -14.67 0.67
CA PRO A 172 14.46 -13.54 0.28
C PRO A 172 14.16 -13.05 -1.15
N LEU A 173 14.40 -11.76 -1.39
CA LEU A 173 14.42 -11.23 -2.75
C LEU A 173 15.62 -11.78 -3.52
N PRO A 174 15.54 -11.84 -4.86
CA PRO A 174 16.73 -12.00 -5.71
C PRO A 174 17.78 -10.91 -5.41
N ASN A 175 19.04 -11.18 -5.74
CA ASN A 175 20.13 -10.24 -5.46
C ASN A 175 19.98 -8.92 -6.24
N ASP A 176 19.57 -9.02 -7.50
CA ASP A 176 19.38 -7.87 -8.38
C ASP A 176 17.90 -7.58 -8.55
N ILE A 177 17.45 -6.54 -7.88
CA ILE A 177 16.08 -6.03 -7.96
C ILE A 177 16.06 -4.56 -8.34
N THR A 178 14.99 -4.16 -9.00
CA THR A 178 14.66 -2.77 -9.31
C THR A 178 13.26 -2.48 -8.77
N LEU A 179 13.07 -1.27 -8.26
CA LEU A 179 11.79 -0.80 -7.73
C LEU A 179 11.14 0.17 -8.70
N THR A 180 9.82 0.09 -8.80
CA THR A 180 9.00 1.11 -9.47
C THR A 180 7.70 1.33 -8.71
N MET A 181 7.11 2.50 -8.84
CA MET A 181 5.77 2.79 -8.35
C MET A 181 4.90 3.31 -9.50
N LYS A 182 3.82 2.61 -9.84
CA LYS A 182 2.83 3.07 -10.82
C LYS A 182 1.59 3.62 -10.11
N LEU A 183 1.11 4.78 -10.55
CA LEU A 183 -0.11 5.40 -10.05
C LEU A 183 -1.20 5.36 -11.12
N PHE A 184 -2.39 4.94 -10.74
CA PHE A 184 -3.57 4.87 -11.60
C PHE A 184 -4.65 5.79 -11.04
N TYR A 185 -5.31 6.55 -11.90
CA TYR A 185 -6.25 7.60 -11.48
C TYR A 185 -7.69 7.31 -11.87
N TYR A 186 -8.61 8.06 -11.25
CA TYR A 186 -10.02 8.14 -11.66
C TYR A 186 -10.14 9.06 -12.89
N ASN A 187 -10.60 8.50 -14.01
CA ASN A 187 -10.67 9.20 -15.31
C ASN A 187 -11.67 10.34 -15.36
N ASP A 188 -12.70 10.30 -14.51
CA ASP A 188 -13.79 11.27 -14.48
C ASP A 188 -13.39 12.60 -13.81
N VAL A 189 -12.39 12.58 -12.93
CA VAL A 189 -12.01 13.75 -12.11
C VAL A 189 -10.58 14.24 -12.35
N THR A 190 -9.71 13.43 -12.96
CA THR A 190 -8.28 13.76 -13.08
C THR A 190 -7.99 14.49 -14.39
N PRO A 191 -7.45 15.73 -14.36
CA PRO A 191 -7.06 16.46 -15.56
C PRO A 191 -6.00 15.72 -16.39
N ASP A 192 -6.02 15.85 -17.72
CA ASP A 192 -5.09 15.19 -18.64
C ASP A 192 -3.64 15.65 -18.47
N ASP A 193 -3.41 16.88 -18.01
CA ASP A 193 -2.09 17.49 -17.77
C ASP A 193 -1.55 17.26 -16.34
N TYR A 194 -2.37 16.70 -15.44
CA TYR A 194 -1.95 16.44 -14.06
C TYR A 194 -0.72 15.51 -13.97
N GLN A 195 0.32 15.94 -13.26
CA GLN A 195 1.51 15.13 -12.96
C GLN A 195 1.86 15.28 -11.48
N PRO A 196 1.76 14.22 -10.65
CA PRO A 196 2.12 14.32 -9.24
C PRO A 196 3.63 14.50 -9.06
N PRO A 197 4.06 15.12 -7.95
CA PRO A 197 5.47 15.24 -7.61
C PRO A 197 6.21 13.90 -7.63
N GLY A 198 7.32 13.85 -8.37
CA GLY A 198 8.15 12.64 -8.50
C GLY A 198 7.68 11.65 -9.58
N PHE A 199 6.61 11.96 -10.30
CA PHE A 199 6.07 11.15 -11.38
C PHE A 199 5.97 11.94 -12.69
N LYS A 200 5.88 11.20 -13.79
CA LYS A 200 5.62 11.68 -15.15
C LYS A 200 4.54 10.81 -15.78
N GLU A 201 3.99 11.25 -16.90
CA GLU A 201 3.07 10.44 -17.70
C GLU A 201 3.71 9.08 -18.08
N GLY A 202 2.93 8.00 -17.94
CA GLY A 202 3.39 6.65 -18.24
C GLY A 202 3.58 6.44 -19.74
N GLY A 203 4.82 6.13 -20.17
CA GLY A 203 5.12 5.78 -21.57
C GLY A 203 5.11 4.28 -21.88
N SER A 204 5.08 3.44 -20.84
CA SER A 204 5.04 1.97 -20.93
C SER A 204 3.59 1.46 -20.95
N PRO A 205 3.30 0.26 -21.50
CA PRO A 205 1.94 -0.28 -21.48
C PRO A 205 1.36 -0.26 -20.06
N ASP A 206 0.05 0.00 -19.96
CA ASP A 206 -0.70 0.11 -18.70
C ASP A 206 -0.66 -1.18 -17.84
N CYS A 207 -0.11 -2.26 -18.40
CA CYS A 207 -0.06 -3.61 -17.83
C CYS A 207 1.29 -3.92 -17.16
N LEU A 208 1.25 -4.53 -15.97
CA LEU A 208 2.39 -5.19 -15.32
C LEU A 208 2.20 -6.70 -15.43
N LEU A 209 3.09 -7.40 -16.13
CA LEU A 209 3.07 -8.86 -16.27
C LEU A 209 3.75 -9.51 -15.07
N PHE A 210 3.20 -10.62 -14.57
CA PHE A 210 3.79 -11.33 -13.45
C PHE A 210 4.69 -12.48 -13.93
N ASP A 211 5.95 -12.48 -13.50
CA ASP A 211 6.90 -13.54 -13.80
C ASP A 211 6.81 -14.67 -12.76
N GLY A 212 6.55 -15.88 -13.24
CA GLY A 212 6.42 -17.08 -12.42
C GLY A 212 4.96 -17.37 -12.03
N ASN A 213 4.79 -18.09 -10.91
CA ASN A 213 3.46 -18.46 -10.41
C ASN A 213 3.02 -17.47 -9.33
N PRO A 214 2.08 -16.55 -9.61
CA PRO A 214 1.62 -15.57 -8.63
C PRO A 214 0.75 -16.20 -7.54
N VAL A 215 0.91 -15.72 -6.31
CA VAL A 215 -0.02 -15.93 -5.20
C VAL A 215 -0.57 -14.58 -4.78
N ASN A 216 -1.89 -14.39 -4.88
CA ASN A 216 -2.56 -13.15 -4.48
C ASN A 216 -3.04 -13.23 -3.03
N LEU A 217 -2.58 -12.31 -2.19
CA LEU A 217 -2.95 -12.25 -0.78
C LEU A 217 -3.73 -10.96 -0.48
N LYS A 218 -4.92 -11.13 0.10
CA LYS A 218 -5.74 -10.03 0.63
C LYS A 218 -5.24 -9.69 2.04
N ILE A 219 -4.51 -8.58 2.19
CA ILE A 219 -3.99 -8.18 3.51
C ILE A 219 -5.10 -7.62 4.39
N GLY A 220 -5.96 -6.79 3.80
CA GLY A 220 -7.12 -6.23 4.49
C GLY A 220 -7.57 -4.90 3.91
N SER A 221 -8.52 -4.29 4.61
CA SER A 221 -9.03 -2.96 4.27
C SER A 221 -9.39 -2.15 5.50
N VAL A 222 -9.22 -0.84 5.40
CA VAL A 222 -9.66 0.14 6.42
C VAL A 222 -10.65 1.07 5.75
N SER A 223 -11.85 1.17 6.33
CA SER A 223 -12.91 2.10 5.92
C SER A 223 -13.17 3.08 7.05
N THR A 224 -13.22 4.37 6.74
CA THR A 224 -13.50 5.41 7.76
C THR A 224 -14.83 6.13 7.52
N GLY A 225 -15.67 5.65 6.61
CA GLY A 225 -16.87 6.34 6.10
C GLY A 225 -16.59 7.44 5.06
N PHE A 226 -15.39 8.03 5.04
CA PHE A 226 -14.96 9.00 4.03
C PHE A 226 -14.07 8.37 2.96
N HIS A 227 -13.15 7.51 3.40
CA HIS A 227 -12.18 6.86 2.54
C HIS A 227 -12.12 5.37 2.84
N VAL A 228 -11.79 4.58 1.80
CA VAL A 228 -11.47 3.16 1.94
C VAL A 228 -10.09 2.91 1.35
N LEU A 229 -9.20 2.29 2.12
CA LEU A 229 -7.93 1.74 1.65
C LEU A 229 -8.02 0.21 1.66
N LYS A 230 -7.78 -0.44 0.52
CA LYS A 230 -7.62 -1.90 0.41
C LYS A 230 -6.18 -2.23 0.02
N VAL A 231 -5.57 -3.21 0.70
CA VAL A 231 -4.18 -3.63 0.43
C VAL A 231 -4.13 -5.08 -0.01
N ARG A 232 -3.48 -5.33 -1.14
CA ARG A 232 -3.20 -6.69 -1.66
C ARG A 232 -1.71 -6.84 -1.98
N VAL A 233 -1.19 -8.04 -1.76
CA VAL A 233 0.18 -8.43 -2.14
C VAL A 233 0.08 -9.50 -3.20
N THR A 234 0.96 -9.47 -4.20
CA THR A 234 1.17 -10.61 -5.09
C THR A 234 2.66 -10.92 -5.15
N THR A 235 2.99 -12.16 -4.87
CA THR A 235 4.38 -12.65 -4.84
C THR A 235 4.47 -14.01 -5.50
N GLU A 236 5.67 -14.46 -5.83
CA GLU A 236 5.89 -15.78 -6.43
C GLU A 236 5.62 -16.86 -5.38
N SER A 237 4.92 -17.94 -5.77
CA SER A 237 4.57 -19.04 -4.86
C SER A 237 5.78 -19.62 -4.13
N LYS A 238 6.94 -19.70 -4.79
CA LYS A 238 8.19 -20.20 -4.19
C LYS A 238 8.68 -19.37 -3.01
N ARG A 239 8.27 -18.10 -2.90
CA ARG A 239 8.61 -17.23 -1.76
C ARG A 239 7.65 -17.36 -0.58
N MET A 240 6.55 -18.12 -0.67
CA MET A 240 5.55 -18.18 0.40
C MET A 240 5.97 -18.96 1.65
N GLY A 241 7.09 -19.70 1.60
CA GLY A 241 7.61 -20.44 2.76
C GLY A 241 6.54 -21.33 3.41
N MET A 242 6.48 -21.34 4.74
CA MET A 242 5.58 -22.15 5.57
C MET A 242 4.16 -21.55 5.78
N LEU A 243 3.80 -20.47 5.08
CA LEU A 243 2.57 -19.71 5.35
C LEU A 243 1.29 -20.32 4.75
N GLU A 244 1.29 -21.63 4.45
CA GLU A 244 0.20 -22.30 3.71
C GLU A 244 -1.13 -22.39 4.48
N SER A 245 -1.18 -22.21 5.81
CA SER A 245 -2.35 -22.66 6.59
C SER A 245 -3.32 -21.60 7.13
N SER A 246 -3.03 -20.28 7.07
CA SER A 246 -3.90 -19.28 7.74
C SER A 246 -4.27 -18.03 6.93
N LEU A 247 -3.57 -17.75 5.82
CA LEU A 247 -3.83 -16.56 4.97
C LEU A 247 -4.21 -16.90 3.53
N VAL A 248 -4.17 -18.19 3.19
CA VAL A 248 -4.48 -18.71 1.87
C VAL A 248 -5.94 -19.18 1.90
N GLU A 249 -6.84 -18.42 1.30
CA GLU A 249 -8.05 -19.04 0.77
C GLU A 249 -7.58 -19.90 -0.40
N GLU A 250 -7.73 -21.23 -0.31
CA GLU A 250 -7.52 -22.14 -1.43
C GLU A 250 -8.61 -21.85 -2.47
N SER A 251 -8.37 -20.82 -3.27
CA SER A 251 -9.11 -20.51 -4.48
C SER A 251 -8.13 -20.74 -5.62
N GLY A 252 -8.46 -21.67 -6.50
CA GLY A 252 -7.69 -21.95 -7.71
C GLY A 252 -7.32 -20.67 -8.45
N ALA A 253 -6.17 -20.71 -9.14
CA ALA A 253 -5.56 -19.62 -9.90
C ALA A 253 -6.54 -18.48 -10.22
N THR A 254 -6.59 -17.46 -9.36
CA THR A 254 -7.58 -16.39 -9.53
C THR A 254 -7.09 -15.47 -10.65
N GLU A 255 -7.73 -15.65 -11.80
CA GLU A 255 -7.77 -14.74 -12.93
C GLU A 255 -8.09 -13.31 -12.44
N ILE A 256 -7.27 -12.33 -12.80
CA ILE A 256 -7.56 -10.93 -12.54
C ILE A 256 -8.31 -10.41 -13.77
N SER A 257 -9.62 -10.67 -13.85
CA SER A 257 -10.51 -10.08 -14.86
C SER A 257 -11.00 -8.69 -14.42
N HIS A 258 -11.38 -7.84 -15.38
CA HIS A 258 -11.80 -6.44 -15.19
C HIS A 258 -13.32 -6.27 -15.02
N GLU A 259 -14.12 -7.33 -15.03
CA GLU A 259 -15.60 -7.26 -15.09
C GLU A 259 -16.31 -6.99 -13.74
N GLY A 260 -15.58 -6.75 -12.63
CA GLY A 260 -16.17 -6.63 -11.30
C GLY A 260 -16.02 -5.25 -10.63
N LEU A 261 -15.95 -4.16 -11.38
CA LEU A 261 -15.74 -2.83 -10.79
C LEU A 261 -16.97 -1.91 -10.76
N ASP A 262 -18.10 -2.32 -11.34
CA ASP A 262 -19.40 -1.63 -11.20
C ASP A 262 -20.60 -2.58 -10.94
N CYS A 263 -20.39 -3.86 -10.64
CA CYS A 263 -21.49 -4.73 -10.19
C CYS A 263 -21.43 -4.92 -8.68
N GLU A 264 -22.55 -4.66 -8.02
CA GLU A 264 -22.84 -5.14 -6.67
C GLU A 264 -22.50 -6.64 -6.62
N GLU A 265 -21.78 -7.08 -5.59
CA GLU A 265 -21.42 -8.50 -5.42
C GLU A 265 -22.73 -9.30 -5.23
N GLU A 266 -23.21 -10.00 -6.27
CA GLU A 266 -24.18 -11.09 -6.12
C GLU A 266 -23.51 -12.46 -6.29
N GLU A 267 -24.12 -13.44 -5.62
CA GLU A 267 -23.61 -14.74 -5.19
C GLU A 267 -23.19 -15.74 -6.30
N GLU A 268 -22.46 -16.76 -5.84
CA GLU A 268 -21.94 -17.94 -6.56
C GLU A 268 -22.94 -18.62 -7.51
N ASN A 269 -22.45 -19.10 -8.66
CA ASN A 269 -22.62 -20.51 -9.02
C ASN A 269 -21.53 -21.03 -9.98
N SER A 270 -21.13 -22.26 -9.71
CA SER A 270 -20.12 -23.08 -10.38
C SER A 270 -20.47 -23.53 -11.81
N THR A 271 -19.46 -23.70 -12.67
CA THR A 271 -19.28 -24.88 -13.54
C THR A 271 -17.86 -24.95 -14.15
N LYS A 272 -17.44 -26.17 -14.54
CA LYS A 272 -16.05 -26.64 -14.72
C LYS A 272 -15.52 -26.58 -16.17
N GLU A 273 -14.20 -26.84 -16.26
CA GLU A 273 -13.36 -27.29 -17.41
C GLU A 273 -12.77 -26.17 -18.31
N GLN A 274 -11.53 -26.20 -18.82
CA GLN A 274 -10.40 -27.16 -18.81
C GLN A 274 -9.09 -26.40 -19.16
N GLU A 275 -7.95 -27.04 -18.90
CA GLU A 275 -6.60 -26.49 -18.83
C GLU A 275 -5.90 -26.25 -20.19
N GLN A 276 -5.41 -25.02 -20.44
CA GLN A 276 -4.34 -24.76 -21.43
C GLN A 276 -3.61 -23.42 -21.18
N ALA A 277 -2.28 -23.50 -21.02
CA ALA A 277 -1.30 -22.40 -20.94
C ALA A 277 -1.60 -21.26 -19.93
N ARG A 278 -1.00 -21.34 -18.74
CA ARG A 278 -1.14 -20.36 -17.64
C ARG A 278 -0.51 -19.00 -18.00
N ARG A 279 -1.26 -18.19 -18.75
CA ARG A 279 -1.05 -16.75 -18.90
C ARG A 279 -1.88 -16.08 -17.80
N VAL A 280 -1.22 -15.48 -16.82
CA VAL A 280 -1.89 -14.43 -16.05
C VAL A 280 -1.68 -13.16 -16.86
N ASP A 281 -2.55 -12.94 -17.84
CA ASP A 281 -2.69 -11.62 -18.42
C ASP A 281 -3.14 -10.70 -17.30
N LEU A 282 -2.22 -9.89 -16.78
CA LEU A 282 -2.57 -8.64 -16.12
C LEU A 282 -2.90 -7.56 -17.17
N ALA A 283 -3.18 -7.98 -18.41
CA ALA A 283 -3.79 -7.15 -19.41
C ALA A 283 -5.15 -6.69 -18.88
N PHE A 284 -5.28 -5.39 -18.70
CA PHE A 284 -6.57 -4.75 -18.52
C PHE A 284 -7.31 -4.80 -19.87
N SER A 285 -7.84 -5.97 -20.23
CA SER A 285 -8.55 -6.16 -21.48
C SER A 285 -9.90 -5.45 -21.42
N GLN A 286 -10.04 -4.48 -22.32
CA GLN A 286 -11.31 -3.91 -22.76
C GLN A 286 -12.02 -4.98 -23.58
N GLU A 287 -13.28 -5.28 -23.27
CA GLU A 287 -14.21 -5.75 -24.30
C GLU A 287 -15.50 -4.93 -24.29
N GLU A 288 -16.05 -4.86 -25.49
CA GLU A 288 -16.79 -3.75 -26.07
C GLU A 288 -18.28 -3.71 -25.69
N MET A 289 -18.82 -2.50 -25.62
CA MET A 289 -20.11 -2.15 -26.25
C MET A 289 -20.17 -0.64 -26.45
N GLY A 290 -19.96 -0.20 -27.70
CA GLY A 290 -20.49 1.05 -28.25
C GLY A 290 -20.23 2.37 -27.50
N GLY A 291 -18.97 2.79 -27.35
CA GLY A 291 -18.63 4.15 -26.91
C GLY A 291 -17.12 4.37 -26.88
N ALA A 292 -16.65 5.57 -27.27
CA ALA A 292 -15.22 5.88 -27.33
C ALA A 292 -14.54 5.65 -25.95
N VAL A 293 -13.71 4.60 -25.84
CA VAL A 293 -13.07 4.21 -24.58
C VAL A 293 -11.92 5.17 -24.25
N LYS A 294 -12.09 5.98 -23.21
CA LYS A 294 -10.99 6.77 -22.64
C LYS A 294 -10.01 5.85 -21.92
N ARG A 295 -8.76 5.75 -22.42
CA ARG A 295 -7.65 5.07 -21.73
C ARG A 295 -7.51 5.60 -20.29
N ARG A 296 -7.20 4.73 -19.33
CA ARG A 296 -6.99 5.14 -17.94
C ARG A 296 -5.66 5.86 -17.79
N LYS A 297 -5.67 7.01 -17.12
CA LYS A 297 -4.44 7.78 -16.90
C LYS A 297 -3.52 7.04 -15.91
N VAL A 298 -2.24 6.94 -16.28
CA VAL A 298 -1.19 6.29 -15.48
C VAL A 298 0.01 7.22 -15.36
N SER A 299 0.63 7.23 -14.19
CA SER A 299 1.93 7.88 -13.99
C SER A 299 2.98 6.91 -13.49
N GLU A 300 4.21 7.10 -13.97
CA GLU A 300 5.39 6.33 -13.61
C GLU A 300 6.46 7.24 -13.00
N PRO A 301 7.46 6.70 -12.27
CA PRO A 301 8.49 7.51 -11.65
C PRO A 301 9.32 8.31 -12.66
N VAL A 302 9.71 9.54 -12.30
CA VAL A 302 10.68 10.32 -13.10
C VAL A 302 12.05 9.63 -13.12
N SER A 303 12.43 9.03 -11.99
CA SER A 303 13.66 8.27 -11.79
C SER A 303 13.35 6.91 -11.17
N LEU A 304 13.91 5.85 -11.74
CA LEU A 304 13.89 4.51 -11.16
C LEU A 304 14.96 4.39 -10.08
N ILE A 305 14.79 3.44 -9.15
CA ILE A 305 15.82 3.09 -8.17
C ILE A 305 16.61 1.91 -8.75
N PRO A 306 17.84 2.11 -9.29
CA PRO A 306 18.66 1.01 -9.77
C PRO A 306 19.13 0.13 -8.60
N THR A 307 19.51 -1.10 -8.94
CA THR A 307 19.95 -2.22 -8.08
C THR A 307 20.75 -1.83 -6.84
N ALA A 308 20.53 -2.60 -5.76
CA ALA A 308 21.09 -2.42 -4.41
C ALA A 308 22.61 -2.26 -4.31
N HIS A 309 23.36 -2.49 -5.40
CA HIS A 309 24.80 -2.25 -5.50
C HIS A 309 25.21 -0.78 -5.73
N GLN A 310 24.26 0.17 -5.75
CA GLN A 310 24.54 1.62 -5.67
C GLN A 310 23.76 2.32 -4.54
N LEU A 311 23.44 1.59 -3.46
CA LEU A 311 22.86 2.11 -2.21
C LEU A 311 23.91 2.37 -1.13
#